data_AF-A0A4S1F2A7-F1
#
_entry.id   AF-A0A4S1F2A7-F1
#
_cell.length_a   1.000
_cell.length_b   1.000
_cell.length_c   1.000
_cell.angle_alpha   90.00
_cell.angle_beta   90.00
_cell.angle_gamma   90.00
#
_symmetry.space_group_name_H-M   'P 1'
#
loop_
_entity.id
_entity.type
_entity.pdbx_description
1 polymer ?
#
loop_
_entity_poly.entity_id
_entity_poly.type
_entity_poly.pdbx_seq_one_letter_code
_entity_poly.pdbx_strand_id
1 'polypeptide(L)'
;MDRTWSRQELAEHWSLGFEELARIEAKSEALRLGFAAQLKFYQLAGRFPASAAEIPDAAGCYLGDQLGRPAAELIDYDWSGRNGQRHRAEIQDFLGIRALEGKRCTKAPCNRPMNMELSRHDIGTCRGRCGRRGQRRRGG
;
A
#
# COMPACT_ATOMS: atom_id res chain seq x y z
N MET A 1 23.73 -12.25 0.91
CA MET A 1 24.43 -10.99 0.56
C MET A 1 24.75 -10.27 1.85
N ASP A 2 25.92 -10.52 2.43
CA ASP A 2 26.34 -9.84 3.67
C ASP A 2 26.96 -8.49 3.32
N ARG A 3 26.12 -7.49 3.06
CA ARG A 3 26.58 -6.10 3.17
C ARG A 3 26.83 -5.85 4.65
N THR A 4 28.09 -5.69 5.05
CA THR A 4 28.43 -5.24 6.39
C THR A 4 28.04 -3.76 6.51
N TRP A 5 26.78 -3.49 6.87
CA TRP A 5 26.31 -2.13 7.11
C TRP A 5 26.98 -1.58 8.36
N SER A 6 27.63 -0.43 8.24
CA SER A 6 28.15 0.27 9.40
C SER A 6 27.01 0.88 10.23
N ARG A 7 27.25 1.12 11.52
CA ARG A 7 26.26 1.75 12.40
C ARG A 7 25.83 3.14 11.90
N GLN A 8 26.73 3.87 11.25
CA GLN A 8 26.42 5.17 10.66
C GLN A 8 25.46 5.05 9.48
N GLU A 9 25.73 4.12 8.55
CA GLU A 9 24.82 3.88 7.43
C GLU A 9 23.45 3.38 7.91
N LEU A 10 23.40 2.56 8.96
CA LEU A 10 22.14 2.16 9.58
C LEU A 10 21.38 3.37 10.14
N ALA A 11 22.06 4.28 10.83
CA ALA A 11 21.42 5.48 11.36
C ALA A 11 20.96 6.44 10.24
N GLU A 12 21.68 6.52 9.13
CA GLU A 12 21.34 7.39 8.01
C GLU A 12 20.17 6.84 7.17
N HIS A 13 20.15 5.52 6.95
CA HIS A 13 19.22 4.88 6.02
C HIS A 13 18.03 4.18 6.70
N TRP A 14 18.18 3.73 7.94
CA TRP A 14 17.19 2.92 8.66
C TRP A 14 16.60 3.63 9.89
N SER A 15 16.96 4.89 10.15
CA SER A 15 16.36 5.66 11.24
C SER A 15 14.92 6.07 10.92
N LEU A 16 14.00 5.83 11.86
CA LEU A 16 12.58 6.17 11.76
C LEU A 16 12.31 7.58 12.27
N GLY A 17 11.69 8.42 11.44
CA GLY A 17 11.19 9.73 11.81
C GLY A 17 9.87 9.67 12.58
N PHE A 18 9.48 10.80 13.17
CA PHE A 18 8.27 10.89 14.01
C PHE A 18 6.97 10.54 13.27
N GLU A 19 6.79 11.01 12.04
CA GLU A 19 5.59 10.71 11.25
C GLU A 19 5.51 9.23 10.82
N GLU A 20 6.66 8.61 10.58
CA GLU A 20 6.76 7.19 10.25
C GLU A 20 6.40 6.34 11.47
N LEU A 21 6.93 6.70 12.64
CA LEU A 21 6.62 6.05 13.92
C LEU A 21 5.13 6.14 14.25
N ALA A 22 4.51 7.33 14.11
CA ALA A 22 3.07 7.49 14.36
C ALA A 22 2.22 6.56 13.48
N ARG A 23 2.64 6.32 12.23
CA ARG A 23 1.98 5.36 11.33
C ARG A 23 2.21 3.92 11.73
N ILE A 24 3.42 3.59 12.17
CA ILE A 24 3.77 2.24 12.64
C ILE A 24 2.97 1.91 13.90
N GLU A 25 2.90 2.83 14.87
CA GLU A 25 2.18 2.62 16.13
C GLU A 25 0.67 2.41 15.93
N ALA A 26 0.09 3.05 14.91
CA ALA A 26 -1.30 2.83 14.51
C ALA A 26 -1.60 1.41 14.01
N LYS A 27 -0.57 0.59 13.75
CA LYS A 27 -0.70 -0.82 13.33
C LYS A 27 -0.64 -1.77 14.51
N SER A 28 -1.19 -2.97 14.28
CA SER A 28 -1.04 -4.12 15.17
C SER A 28 0.43 -4.44 15.38
N GLU A 29 0.79 -4.79 16.61
CA GLU A 29 2.18 -4.92 17.05
C GLU A 29 3.02 -5.87 16.18
N ALA A 30 2.49 -7.06 15.87
CA ALA A 30 3.16 -8.06 15.03
C ALA A 30 3.40 -7.61 13.58
N LEU A 31 2.70 -6.55 13.14
CA LEU A 31 2.81 -6.01 11.78
C LEU A 31 3.70 -4.76 11.72
N ARG A 32 4.10 -4.20 12.87
CA ARG A 32 4.89 -2.96 12.97
C ARG A 32 6.28 -3.13 12.38
N LEU A 33 6.97 -4.21 12.76
CA LEU A 33 8.34 -4.46 12.32
C LEU A 33 8.41 -4.69 10.80
N GLY A 34 7.51 -5.52 10.26
CA GLY A 34 7.41 -5.76 8.82
C GLY A 34 7.05 -4.51 8.02
N PHE A 35 6.15 -3.67 8.54
CA PHE A 35 5.82 -2.38 7.90
C PHE A 35 7.02 -1.42 7.87
N ALA A 36 7.71 -1.26 9.01
CA ALA A 36 8.87 -0.37 9.13
C ALA A 36 9.99 -0.77 8.17
N ALA A 37 10.29 -2.07 8.11
CA ALA A 37 11.25 -2.63 7.18
C ALA A 37 10.87 -2.37 5.71
N GLN A 38 9.62 -2.59 5.36
CA GLN A 38 9.13 -2.40 3.99
C GLN A 38 9.20 -0.92 3.57
N LEU A 39 8.87 0.00 4.48
CA LEU A 39 8.95 1.44 4.26
C LEU A 39 10.39 1.90 4.03
N LYS A 40 11.33 1.50 4.90
CA LYS A 40 12.75 1.91 4.78
C LYS A 40 13.42 1.27 3.57
N PHE A 41 13.15 -0.01 3.31
CA PHE A 41 13.67 -0.68 2.13
C PHE A 41 13.20 0.00 0.84
N TYR A 42 11.93 0.44 0.78
CA TYR A 42 11.42 1.17 -0.37
C TYR A 42 12.12 2.53 -0.57
N GLN A 43 12.38 3.28 0.50
CA GLN A 43 13.12 4.55 0.42
C GLN A 43 14.55 4.36 -0.12
N LEU A 44 15.19 3.22 0.18
CA LEU A 44 16.57 2.93 -0.24
C LEU A 44 16.66 2.35 -1.66
N ALA A 45 15.79 1.38 -1.98
CA ALA A 45 15.88 0.60 -3.22
C ALA A 45 14.86 1.02 -4.28
N GLY A 46 13.86 1.84 -3.94
CA GLY A 46 12.74 2.22 -4.82
C GLY A 46 11.79 1.08 -5.19
N ARG A 47 11.93 -0.08 -4.52
CA ARG A 47 11.12 -1.28 -4.74
C ARG A 47 10.75 -1.92 -3.42
N PHE A 48 9.76 -2.80 -3.43
CA PHE A 48 9.41 -3.59 -2.25
C PHE A 48 10.24 -4.87 -2.16
N PRO A 49 10.57 -5.32 -0.93
CA PRO A 49 11.17 -6.64 -0.72
C PRO A 49 10.12 -7.74 -0.98
N ALA A 50 10.58 -8.83 -1.58
CA ALA A 50 9.83 -10.05 -1.80
C ALA A 50 9.89 -10.98 -0.57
N SER A 51 10.99 -10.93 0.20
CA SER A 51 11.16 -11.69 1.44
C SER A 51 12.11 -11.01 2.43
N ALA A 52 12.09 -11.47 3.68
CA ALA A 52 12.99 -11.00 4.73
C ALA A 52 14.48 -11.22 4.40
N ALA A 53 14.81 -12.19 3.54
CA ALA A 53 16.18 -12.49 3.14
C ALA A 53 16.84 -11.37 2.31
N GLU A 54 16.04 -10.46 1.74
CA GLU A 54 16.55 -9.26 1.06
C GLU A 54 16.94 -8.15 2.05
N ILE A 55 16.47 -8.24 3.28
CA ILE A 55 16.77 -7.29 4.33
C ILE A 55 18.01 -7.79 5.07
N PRO A 56 19.07 -6.97 5.17
CA PRO A 56 20.24 -7.32 5.97
C PRO A 56 19.85 -7.55 7.43
N ASP A 57 20.37 -8.61 8.06
CA ASP A 57 20.11 -8.91 9.47
C ASP A 57 20.43 -7.72 10.39
N ALA A 58 21.52 -7.00 10.11
CA ALA A 58 21.89 -5.80 10.87
C ALA A 58 20.81 -4.71 10.84
N ALA A 59 20.13 -4.53 9.70
CA ALA A 59 19.03 -3.58 9.57
C ALA A 59 17.76 -4.09 10.29
N GLY A 60 17.47 -5.38 10.19
CA GLY A 60 16.38 -6.02 10.94
C GLY A 60 16.55 -5.89 12.45
N CYS A 61 17.75 -6.16 12.96
CA CYS A 61 18.10 -5.97 14.37
C CYS A 61 17.98 -4.49 14.78
N TYR A 62 18.50 -3.55 14.00
CA TYR A 62 18.42 -2.13 14.32
C TYR A 62 16.97 -1.63 14.40
N LEU A 63 16.11 -2.01 13.46
CA LEU A 63 14.68 -1.71 13.51
C LEU A 63 13.98 -2.40 14.70
N GLY A 64 14.39 -3.62 15.00
CA GLY A 64 13.93 -4.37 16.16
C GLY A 64 14.24 -3.64 17.46
N ASP A 65 15.48 -3.20 17.66
CA ASP A 65 15.91 -2.41 18.81
C ASP A 65 15.11 -1.10 18.95
N GLN A 66 14.83 -0.40 17.83
CA GLN A 66 14.03 0.82 17.84
C GLN A 66 12.57 0.59 18.26
N LEU A 67 11.99 -0.55 17.88
CA LEU A 67 10.59 -0.90 18.17
C LEU A 67 10.44 -1.79 19.43
N GLY A 68 11.55 -2.20 20.05
CA GLY A 68 11.58 -3.16 21.15
C GLY A 68 11.09 -4.57 20.74
N ARG A 69 11.37 -5.01 19.51
CA ARG A 69 10.89 -6.27 18.93
C ARG A 69 12.05 -7.13 18.40
N PRO A 70 11.95 -8.47 18.51
CA PRO A 70 12.96 -9.35 17.94
C PRO A 70 12.92 -9.32 16.41
N ALA A 71 14.11 -9.26 15.79
CA ALA A 71 14.25 -9.32 14.32
C ALA A 71 13.65 -10.60 13.70
N ALA A 72 13.48 -11.67 14.48
CA ALA A 72 12.84 -12.91 14.05
C ALA A 72 11.39 -12.70 13.55
N GLU A 73 10.67 -11.69 14.06
CA GLU A 73 9.30 -11.37 13.60
C GLU A 73 9.26 -10.98 12.11
N LEU A 74 10.37 -10.52 11.52
CA LEU A 74 10.46 -10.26 10.07
C LEU A 74 10.38 -11.54 9.24
N ILE A 75 10.88 -12.65 9.77
CA ILE A 75 10.91 -13.94 9.06
C ILE A 75 9.50 -14.51 8.98
N ASP A 76 8.73 -14.38 10.06
CA ASP A 76 7.33 -14.82 10.14
C ASP A 76 6.35 -13.87 9.42
N TYR A 77 6.83 -12.70 9.00
CA TYR A 77 6.00 -11.71 8.33
C TYR A 77 5.61 -12.15 6.90
N ASP A 78 4.32 -12.08 6.59
CA ASP A 78 3.80 -12.44 5.26
C ASP A 78 3.94 -11.29 4.25
N TRP A 79 5.10 -11.24 3.58
CA TRP A 79 5.48 -10.25 2.56
C TRP A 79 4.57 -10.26 1.32
N SER A 80 4.09 -11.44 0.92
CA SER A 80 3.23 -11.65 -0.25
C SER A 80 1.74 -11.68 0.08
N GLY A 81 1.40 -11.67 1.37
CA GLY A 81 0.05 -11.80 1.87
C GLY A 81 -0.82 -10.58 1.69
N ARG A 82 -2.05 -10.68 2.21
CA ARG A 82 -2.99 -9.56 2.27
C ARG A 82 -2.44 -8.38 3.07
N ASN A 83 -1.71 -8.65 4.16
CA ASN A 83 -1.11 -7.60 4.98
C ASN A 83 0.05 -6.91 4.24
N GLY A 84 0.97 -7.68 3.65
CA GLY A 84 2.05 -7.15 2.81
C GLY A 84 1.53 -6.31 1.64
N GLN A 85 0.52 -6.79 0.91
CA GLN A 85 -0.09 -6.06 -0.19
C GLN A 85 -0.73 -4.74 0.26
N ARG A 86 -1.45 -4.76 1.39
CA ARG A 86 -2.08 -3.57 1.98
C ARG A 86 -1.03 -2.55 2.43
N HIS A 87 0.03 -3.00 3.06
CA HIS A 87 1.13 -2.16 3.50
C HIS A 87 1.85 -1.49 2.33
N ARG A 88 2.11 -2.22 1.24
CA ARG A 88 2.68 -1.63 0.02
C ARG A 88 1.83 -0.49 -0.55
N ALA A 89 0.51 -0.65 -0.57
CA ALA A 89 -0.40 0.40 -1.03
C ALA A 89 -0.38 1.61 -0.09
N GLU A 90 -0.37 1.37 1.22
CA GLU A 90 -0.31 2.43 2.23
C GLU A 90 1.02 3.19 2.22
N ILE A 91 2.14 2.50 2.01
CA ILE A 91 3.46 3.11 1.87
C ILE A 91 3.52 3.98 0.60
N GLN A 92 2.97 3.51 -0.52
CA GLN A 92 2.90 4.30 -1.76
C GLN A 92 2.05 5.56 -1.59
N ASP A 93 0.89 5.45 -0.92
CA ASP A 93 0.02 6.58 -0.60
C ASP A 93 0.74 7.59 0.32
N PHE A 94 1.41 7.10 1.37
CA PHE A 94 2.18 7.93 2.28
C PHE A 94 3.31 8.69 1.60
N LEU A 95 4.08 8.02 0.72
CA LEU A 95 5.16 8.66 -0.03
C LEU A 95 4.65 9.59 -1.14
N GLY A 96 3.33 9.69 -1.33
CA GLY A 96 2.74 10.49 -2.40
C GLY A 96 3.09 9.98 -3.79
N ILE A 97 3.64 8.77 -3.89
CA ILE A 97 3.93 8.12 -5.16
C ILE A 97 2.59 7.60 -5.66
N ARG A 98 1.91 8.47 -6.42
CA ARG A 98 0.93 7.99 -7.38
C ARG A 98 1.72 7.08 -8.32
N ALA A 99 1.62 5.78 -8.09
CA ALA A 99 1.73 4.87 -9.19
C ALA A 99 0.90 5.49 -10.32
N LEU A 100 1.49 5.65 -11.50
CA LEU A 100 0.71 5.74 -12.72
C LEU A 100 0.02 4.37 -12.89
N GLU A 101 -0.83 4.00 -11.94
CA GLU A 101 -1.95 3.12 -12.17
C GLU A 101 -2.73 3.87 -13.24
N GLY A 102 -2.46 3.50 -14.49
CA GLY A 102 -3.39 3.65 -15.56
C GLY A 102 -4.71 3.21 -14.98
N LYS A 103 -5.54 4.21 -14.68
CA LYS A 103 -6.85 4.06 -14.07
C LYS A 103 -7.49 2.97 -14.90
N ARG A 104 -7.63 1.75 -14.38
CA ARG A 104 -8.54 0.82 -15.02
C ARG A 104 -9.88 1.49 -14.90
N CYS A 105 -10.34 2.02 -16.03
CA CYS A 105 -11.67 2.57 -16.14
C CYS A 105 -12.60 1.39 -15.89
N THR A 106 -13.02 1.20 -14.63
CA THR A 106 -14.10 0.27 -14.26
C THR A 106 -15.47 0.88 -14.56
N LYS A 107 -15.52 1.89 -15.44
CA LYS A 107 -16.74 2.14 -16.19
C LYS A 107 -16.92 0.92 -17.10
N ALA A 108 -17.99 0.20 -16.80
CA ALA A 108 -18.49 -0.96 -17.53
C ALA A 108 -18.28 -0.85 -19.05
N PRO A 109 -18.17 -1.99 -19.77
CA PRO A 109 -18.19 -1.95 -21.22
C PRO A 109 -19.57 -1.45 -21.66
N CYS A 110 -19.68 -0.14 -21.89
CA CYS A 110 -20.65 0.37 -22.84
C CYS A 110 -20.20 -0.16 -24.21
N ASN A 111 -20.59 -1.40 -24.52
CA ASN A 111 -20.55 -1.94 -25.87
C ASN A 111 -21.61 -1.17 -26.67
N ARG A 112 -21.27 0.04 -27.11
CA ARG A 112 -22.04 0.76 -28.11
C ARG A 112 -21.14 0.92 -29.33
N PRO A 113 -21.41 0.20 -30.43
CA PRO A 113 -20.64 0.38 -31.65
C PRO A 113 -20.80 1.83 -32.12
N MET A 114 -19.68 2.53 -32.31
CA MET A 114 -19.65 3.70 -33.17
C MET A 114 -19.97 3.21 -34.58
N ASN A 115 -21.23 3.31 -35.00
CA ASN A 115 -21.50 3.49 -36.41
C ASN A 115 -21.74 4.98 -36.66
N MET A 116 -21.04 5.46 -37.67
CA MET A 116 -20.86 6.83 -38.08
C MET A 116 -22.11 7.27 -38.86
N GLU A 117 -22.98 8.07 -38.25
CA GLU A 117 -23.76 9.04 -39.00
C GLU A 117 -24.12 10.21 -38.07
N LEU A 118 -23.42 11.32 -38.28
CA LEU A 118 -23.79 12.63 -37.75
C LEU A 118 -25.18 12.98 -38.28
N SER A 119 -26.17 13.06 -37.39
CA SER A 119 -27.32 13.92 -37.64
C SER A 119 -27.55 14.81 -36.42
N ARG A 120 -27.68 16.10 -36.72
CA ARG A 120 -27.89 17.21 -35.80
C ARG A 120 -29.19 16.98 -34.99
N HIS A 121 -29.30 17.61 -33.83
CA HIS A 121 -30.37 17.54 -32.81
C HIS A 121 -30.12 16.50 -31.70
N ASP A 122 -29.66 16.93 -30.53
CA ASP A 122 -30.54 17.13 -29.37
C ASP A 122 -29.75 17.72 -28.18
N ILE A 123 -29.99 19.00 -27.87
CA ILE A 123 -29.62 19.59 -26.58
C ILE A 123 -30.70 19.12 -25.58
N GLY A 124 -30.50 17.92 -25.03
CA GLY A 124 -31.43 17.27 -24.11
C GLY A 124 -30.92 17.29 -22.67
N THR A 125 -31.42 18.23 -21.87
CA THR A 125 -31.17 18.37 -20.44
C THR A 125 -31.58 17.09 -19.67
N CYS A 126 -30.63 16.27 -19.19
CA CYS A 126 -30.95 15.13 -18.32
C CYS A 126 -31.30 15.57 -16.89
N ARG A 127 -32.55 15.97 -16.67
CA ARG A 127 -33.24 15.81 -15.37
C ARG A 127 -33.69 14.36 -15.24
N GLY A 128 -33.31 13.65 -14.17
CA GLY A 128 -33.89 12.32 -13.94
C GLY A 128 -33.34 11.46 -12.80
N ARG A 129 -33.82 11.72 -11.57
CA ARG A 129 -34.39 10.70 -10.66
C ARG A 129 -33.48 9.53 -10.21
N CYS A 130 -32.67 9.74 -9.16
CA CYS A 130 -32.24 8.63 -8.29
C CYS A 130 -33.41 8.23 -7.36
N GLY A 131 -34.09 7.15 -7.74
CA GLY A 131 -35.18 6.56 -6.97
C GLY A 131 -34.69 5.79 -5.74
N ARG A 132 -35.39 6.02 -4.63
CA ARG A 132 -35.41 5.19 -3.41
C ARG A 132 -35.58 3.70 -3.72
N ARG A 133 -34.80 2.86 -3.04
CA ARG A 133 -35.15 1.48 -2.68
C ARG A 133 -34.50 1.25 -1.31
N GLY A 134 -35.22 1.04 -0.21
CA GLY A 134 -36.49 0.34 -0.06
C GLY A 134 -36.21 -0.97 0.66
N GLN A 135 -36.23 -0.90 2.00
CA GLN A 135 -36.04 -2.01 2.94
C GLN A 135 -36.96 -3.19 2.59
N ARG A 136 -36.42 -4.41 2.53
CA ARG A 136 -37.22 -5.63 2.54
C ARG A 136 -37.14 -6.28 3.91
N ARG A 137 -38.26 -6.20 4.64
CA ARG A 137 -38.59 -7.06 5.77
C ARG A 137 -38.76 -8.50 5.26
N ARG A 138 -38.21 -9.47 6.00
CA ARG A 138 -38.62 -10.88 5.96
C ARG A 138 -39.78 -11.08 6.93
N GLY A 139 -40.81 -11.80 6.51
CA GLY A 139 -41.87 -12.34 7.34
C GLY A 139 -42.02 -13.84 7.02
N GLY A 140 -42.42 -14.61 8.03
CA GLY A 140 -42.56 -16.06 8.01
C GLY A 140 -42.27 -16.59 9.40
#